data_AF-A0A521ZSZ0-F1
#
_entry.id   AF-A0A521ZSZ0-F1
#
_cell.length_a   1.000
_cell.length_b   1.000
_cell.length_c   1.000
_cell.angle_alpha   90.00
_cell.angle_beta   90.00
_cell.angle_gamma   90.00
#
_symmetry.space_group_name_H-M   'P 1'
#
loop_
_entity.id
_entity.type
_entity.pdbx_description
1 polymer ?
#
loop_
_entity_poly.entity_id
_entity_poly.type
_entity_poly.pdbx_seq_one_letter_code
_entity_poly.pdbx_strand_id
1 'polypeptide(L)'
;MDVKLSQIFKDTDALNPSPELERAVLRRIELLAENKIKRARVWMYAGFAGASVSFVWAIVAFGGSILQSEFWSIISLVFSDAKIVLANWNDFWYSVLETFPTVSLIAMLIPTAVALWLMSIWSSLSRRENYQLRFHH
;
A
#
# COMPACT_ATOMS: atom_id res chain seq x y z
N MET A 1 -45.25 40.14 1.26
CA MET A 1 -46.01 39.01 0.73
C MET A 1 -45.37 37.74 1.26
N ASP A 2 -45.89 37.20 2.36
CA ASP A 2 -45.42 35.93 2.93
C ASP A 2 -46.01 34.77 2.15
N VAL A 3 -45.23 34.20 1.25
CA VAL A 3 -45.56 32.94 0.60
C VAL A 3 -45.46 31.85 1.66
N LYS A 4 -46.62 31.31 2.08
CA LYS A 4 -46.67 30.23 3.06
C LYS A 4 -46.00 28.99 2.47
N LEU A 5 -44.76 28.73 2.91
CA LEU A 5 -43.93 27.56 2.55
C LEU A 5 -44.70 26.23 2.63
N SER A 6 -45.68 26.13 3.54
CA SER A 6 -46.55 24.96 3.69
C SER A 6 -47.43 24.61 2.48
N GLN A 7 -47.64 25.53 1.52
CA GLN A 7 -48.38 25.24 0.29
C GLN A 7 -47.49 24.68 -0.82
N ILE A 8 -46.17 24.90 -0.77
CA ILE A 8 -45.21 24.40 -1.78
C ILE A 8 -44.93 22.91 -1.57
N PHE A 9 -45.00 22.42 -0.33
CA PHE A 9 -44.74 21.02 0.02
C PHE A 9 -45.98 20.12 0.01
N LYS A 10 -47.16 20.60 -0.41
CA LYS A 10 -48.38 19.78 -0.45
C LYS A 10 -48.38 18.74 -1.58
N ASP A 11 -47.49 18.86 -2.56
CA ASP A 11 -47.44 18.00 -3.76
C ASP A 11 -46.24 17.02 -3.76
N THR A 12 -45.57 16.82 -2.63
CA THR A 12 -44.40 15.93 -2.58
C THR A 12 -44.75 14.43 -2.56
N ASP A 13 -45.96 14.04 -2.18
CA ASP A 13 -46.40 12.64 -2.22
C ASP A 13 -46.64 12.15 -3.67
N ALA A 14 -46.96 13.05 -4.60
CA ALA A 14 -47.09 12.74 -6.03
C ALA A 14 -45.72 12.56 -6.73
N LEU A 15 -44.63 12.95 -6.07
CA LEU A 15 -43.25 12.84 -6.52
C LEU A 15 -42.53 11.60 -5.99
N ASN A 16 -43.21 10.74 -5.22
CA ASN A 16 -42.63 9.52 -4.71
C ASN A 16 -42.35 8.57 -5.89
N PRO A 17 -41.08 8.24 -6.19
CA PRO A 17 -40.74 7.44 -7.36
C PRO A 17 -41.42 6.08 -7.30
N SER A 18 -41.73 5.50 -8.46
CA SER A 18 -42.29 4.15 -8.46
C SER A 18 -41.30 3.20 -7.76
N PRO A 19 -41.79 2.24 -6.96
CA PRO A 19 -40.93 1.27 -6.28
C PRO A 19 -40.00 0.50 -7.24
N GLU A 20 -40.39 0.38 -8.51
CA GLU A 20 -39.56 -0.21 -9.56
C GLU A 20 -38.38 0.69 -9.96
N LEU A 21 -38.60 2.01 -10.06
CA LEU A 21 -37.54 2.96 -10.37
C LEU A 21 -36.52 3.03 -9.23
N GLU A 22 -37.00 3.06 -7.98
CA GLU A 22 -36.16 3.02 -6.78
C GLU A 22 -35.28 1.76 -6.77
N ARG A 23 -35.86 0.58 -6.97
CA ARG A 23 -35.11 -0.68 -7.06
C ARG A 23 -34.12 -0.69 -8.23
N ALA A 24 -34.49 -0.14 -9.38
CA ALA A 24 -33.61 -0.06 -10.54
C ALA A 24 -32.39 0.85 -10.29
N VAL A 25 -32.60 1.98 -9.60
CA VAL A 25 -31.53 2.90 -9.20
C VAL A 25 -30.63 2.25 -8.15
N LEU A 26 -31.18 1.65 -7.11
CA LEU A 26 -30.42 0.96 -6.07
C LEU A 26 -29.56 -0.17 -6.65
N ARG A 27 -30.14 -1.01 -7.53
CA ARG A 27 -29.39 -2.08 -8.21
C ARG A 27 -28.25 -1.53 -9.07
N ARG A 28 -28.44 -0.41 -9.76
CA ARG A 28 -27.36 0.23 -10.54
C ARG A 28 -26.27 0.78 -9.64
N ILE A 29 -26.61 1.37 -8.50
CA ILE A 29 -25.64 1.87 -7.51
C ILE A 29 -24.79 0.71 -6.98
N GLU A 30 -25.41 -0.41 -6.65
CA GLU A 30 -24.74 -1.62 -6.18
C GLU A 30 -23.78 -2.20 -7.23
N LEU A 31 -24.23 -2.33 -8.48
CA LEU A 31 -23.37 -2.78 -9.60
C LEU A 31 -22.17 -1.85 -9.82
N LEU A 32 -22.36 -0.53 -9.71
CA LEU A 32 -21.26 0.43 -9.80
C LEU A 32 -20.29 0.31 -8.62
N ALA A 33 -20.79 0.05 -7.41
CA ALA A 33 -19.96 -0.17 -6.23
C ALA A 33 -19.14 -1.46 -6.37
N GLU A 34 -19.75 -2.57 -6.79
CA GLU A 34 -19.05 -3.83 -7.05
C GLU A 34 -17.95 -3.68 -8.09
N ASN A 35 -18.24 -3.02 -9.22
CA ASN A 35 -17.27 -2.84 -10.29
C ASN A 35 -16.05 -2.03 -9.84
N LYS A 36 -16.24 -1.04 -8.95
CA LYS A 36 -15.13 -0.30 -8.33
C LYS A 36 -14.25 -1.22 -7.48
N ILE A 37 -14.86 -2.09 -6.66
CA ILE A 37 -14.12 -3.05 -5.83
C ILE A 37 -13.37 -4.06 -6.68
N LYS A 38 -14.03 -4.64 -7.70
CA LYS A 38 -13.39 -5.58 -8.64
C LYS A 38 -12.21 -4.95 -9.36
N ARG A 39 -12.36 -3.72 -9.87
CA ARG A 39 -11.27 -2.97 -10.52
C ARG A 39 -10.13 -2.67 -9.56
N ALA A 40 -10.43 -2.25 -8.32
CA ALA A 40 -9.41 -2.05 -7.29
C ALA A 40 -8.64 -3.35 -7.04
N ARG A 41 -9.33 -4.48 -6.89
CA ARG A 41 -8.72 -5.80 -6.65
C ARG A 41 -7.77 -6.21 -7.79
N VAL A 42 -8.16 -5.98 -9.05
CA VAL A 42 -7.27 -6.23 -10.22
C VAL A 42 -6.01 -5.36 -10.16
N TRP A 43 -6.15 -4.06 -9.88
CA TRP A 43 -4.98 -3.18 -9.73
C TRP A 43 -4.06 -3.59 -8.58
N MET A 44 -4.62 -4.10 -7.49
CA MET A 44 -3.83 -4.60 -6.36
C MET A 44 -3.03 -5.84 -6.73
N TYR A 45 -3.66 -6.82 -7.40
CA TYR A 45 -2.94 -8.00 -7.86
C TYR A 45 -1.84 -7.64 -8.86
N ALA A 46 -2.13 -6.74 -9.81
CA ALA A 46 -1.13 -6.24 -10.74
C ALA A 46 0.03 -5.53 -10.00
N GLY A 47 -0.29 -4.71 -9.00
CA GLY A 47 0.69 -4.03 -8.15
C GLY A 47 1.58 -4.99 -7.36
N PHE A 48 0.98 -6.02 -6.74
CA PHE A 48 1.73 -7.06 -6.02
C PHE A 48 2.62 -7.89 -6.94
N ALA A 49 2.12 -8.26 -8.13
CA ALA A 49 2.91 -8.95 -9.13
C ALA A 49 4.10 -8.09 -9.58
N GLY A 50 3.86 -6.81 -9.88
CA GLY A 50 4.91 -5.85 -10.23
C GLY A 50 5.96 -5.71 -9.14
N ALA A 51 5.54 -5.48 -7.90
CA ALA A 51 6.46 -5.37 -6.76
C ALA A 51 7.29 -6.65 -6.56
N SER A 52 6.68 -7.82 -6.72
CA SER A 52 7.36 -9.12 -6.59
C SER A 52 8.42 -9.30 -7.69
N VAL A 53 8.07 -8.99 -8.95
CA VAL A 53 9.02 -9.05 -10.07
C VAL A 53 10.17 -8.07 -9.87
N SER A 54 9.87 -6.83 -9.47
CA SER A 54 10.90 -5.83 -9.16
C SER A 54 11.81 -6.25 -8.02
N PHE A 55 11.28 -6.91 -6.97
CA PHE A 55 12.08 -7.41 -5.86
C PHE A 55 13.03 -8.53 -6.30
N VAL A 56 12.52 -9.52 -7.05
CA VAL A 56 13.36 -10.60 -7.59
C VAL A 56 14.45 -10.03 -8.50
N TRP A 57 14.10 -9.08 -9.37
CA TRP A 57 15.08 -8.41 -10.22
C TRP A 57 16.13 -7.66 -9.40
N ALA A 58 15.74 -6.96 -8.34
CA ALA A 58 16.69 -6.29 -7.45
C ALA A 58 17.65 -7.28 -6.77
N ILE A 59 17.18 -8.46 -6.36
CA ILE A 59 18.05 -9.53 -5.83
C ILE A 59 19.03 -10.02 -6.89
N VAL A 60 18.59 -10.27 -8.12
CA VAL A 60 19.47 -10.76 -9.18
C VAL A 60 20.51 -9.70 -9.56
N ALA A 61 20.10 -8.43 -9.68
CA ALA A 61 20.97 -7.34 -10.11
C ALA A 61 21.92 -6.85 -9.01
N PHE A 62 21.49 -6.84 -7.74
CA PHE A 62 22.20 -6.20 -6.64
C PHE A 62 22.46 -7.12 -5.43
N GLY A 63 21.98 -8.36 -5.43
CA GLY A 63 22.22 -9.31 -4.32
C GLY A 63 23.70 -9.64 -4.16
N GLY A 64 24.43 -9.78 -5.28
CA GLY A 64 25.87 -10.00 -5.26
C GLY A 64 26.63 -8.86 -4.59
N SER A 65 26.29 -7.61 -4.90
CA SER A 65 26.96 -6.44 -4.31
C SER A 65 26.67 -6.27 -2.82
N ILE A 66 25.56 -6.80 -2.30
CA ILE A 66 25.32 -6.84 -0.85
C ILE A 66 26.19 -7.92 -0.18
N LEU A 67 26.30 -9.11 -0.77
CA LEU A 67 27.02 -10.23 -0.17
C LEU A 67 28.54 -10.11 -0.29
N GLN A 68 29.02 -9.47 -1.35
CA GLN A 68 30.45 -9.31 -1.66
C GLN A 68 31.01 -7.94 -1.26
N SER A 69 30.21 -7.06 -0.65
CA SER A 69 30.72 -5.76 -0.23
C SER A 69 31.72 -5.90 0.92
N GLU A 70 32.71 -5.01 0.91
CA GLU A 70 33.67 -4.87 2.00
C GLU A 70 33.01 -4.43 3.32
N PHE A 71 31.78 -3.92 3.26
CA PHE A 71 30.97 -3.57 4.41
C PHE A 71 30.91 -4.70 5.45
N TRP A 72 30.65 -5.95 5.02
CA TRP A 72 30.59 -7.07 5.96
C TRP A 72 31.94 -7.40 6.58
N SER A 73 33.03 -7.23 5.81
CA SER A 73 34.39 -7.40 6.31
C SER A 73 34.70 -6.36 7.40
N ILE A 74 34.36 -5.09 7.16
CA ILE A 74 34.56 -4.00 8.12
C ILE A 74 33.69 -4.21 9.36
N ILE A 75 32.41 -4.54 9.21
CA ILE A 75 31.52 -4.83 10.35
C ILE A 75 32.04 -6.01 11.18
N SER A 76 32.61 -7.03 10.53
CA SER A 76 33.20 -8.18 11.24
C SER A 76 34.37 -7.78 12.15
N LEU A 77 35.06 -6.68 11.85
CA LEU A 77 36.19 -6.15 12.62
C LEU A 77 35.80 -5.81 14.07
N VAL A 78 34.54 -5.39 14.30
CA VAL A 78 34.01 -5.09 15.64
C VAL A 78 34.02 -6.34 16.53
N PHE A 79 33.82 -7.52 15.93
CA PHE A 79 33.75 -8.78 16.66
C PHE A 79 35.12 -9.46 16.75
N SER A 80 36.02 -9.23 15.80
CA SER A 80 37.36 -9.84 15.79
C SER A 80 38.41 -9.04 16.57
N ASP A 81 38.42 -7.71 16.46
CA ASP A 81 39.36 -6.84 17.17
C ASP A 81 38.73 -5.50 17.60
N ALA A 82 37.86 -5.58 18.60
CA ALA A 82 37.18 -4.42 19.16
C ALA A 82 38.15 -3.36 19.73
N LYS A 83 39.36 -3.73 20.15
CA LYS A 83 40.33 -2.78 20.70
C LYS A 83 40.85 -1.85 19.61
N ILE A 84 41.16 -2.41 18.43
CA ILE A 84 41.57 -1.61 17.27
C ILE A 84 40.44 -0.71 16.79
N VAL A 85 39.20 -1.22 16.76
CA VAL A 85 38.01 -0.41 16.40
C VAL A 85 37.82 0.77 17.35
N LEU A 86 37.92 0.56 18.67
CA LEU A 86 37.79 1.64 19.64
C LEU A 86 38.91 2.67 19.52
N ALA A 87 40.14 2.22 19.21
CA ALA A 87 41.28 3.10 18.98
C ALA A 87 41.11 3.97 17.72
N ASN A 88 40.42 3.46 16.69
CA ASN A 88 40.24 4.13 15.39
C ASN A 88 38.75 4.33 15.05
N TRP A 89 37.93 4.65 16.04
CA TRP A 89 36.47 4.61 15.91
C TRP A 89 35.93 5.56 14.83
N ASN A 90 36.62 6.69 14.59
CA ASN A 90 36.22 7.68 13.59
C ASN A 90 36.44 7.15 12.17
N ASP A 91 37.66 6.68 11.87
CA ASP A 91 38.01 6.09 10.57
C ASP A 91 37.16 4.86 10.28
N PHE A 92 36.90 4.04 11.31
CA PHE A 92 35.99 2.91 11.20
C PHE A 92 34.61 3.33 10.69
N TRP A 93 33.99 4.37 11.26
CA TRP A 93 32.68 4.83 10.81
C TRP A 93 32.70 5.37 9.39
N TYR A 94 33.76 6.07 8.99
CA TYR A 94 33.89 6.52 7.60
C TYR A 94 33.99 5.34 6.63
N SER A 95 34.79 4.33 6.93
CA SER A 95 34.87 3.13 6.09
C SER A 95 33.56 2.36 6.03
N VAL A 96 32.82 2.28 7.15
CA VAL A 96 31.48 1.68 7.18
C VAL A 96 30.52 2.43 6.26
N LEU A 97 30.53 3.77 6.31
CA LEU A 97 29.66 4.61 5.48
C LEU A 97 30.04 4.55 4.00
N GLU A 98 31.34 4.53 3.69
CA GLU A 98 31.85 4.47 2.32
C GLU A 98 31.52 3.14 1.63
N THR A 99 31.62 2.04 2.39
CA THR A 99 31.34 0.70 1.88
C THR A 99 29.87 0.30 1.97
N PHE A 100 29.03 1.10 2.63
CA PHE A 100 27.61 0.79 2.82
C PHE A 100 26.90 0.63 1.47
N PRO A 101 26.26 -0.54 1.19
CA PRO A 101 25.66 -0.82 -0.12
C PRO A 101 24.30 -0.12 -0.29
N THR A 102 24.31 1.22 -0.23
CA THR A 102 23.12 2.08 -0.19
C THR A 102 22.21 1.84 -1.38
N VAL A 103 22.77 1.82 -2.59
CA VAL A 103 22.02 1.65 -3.84
C VAL A 103 21.32 0.30 -3.88
N SER A 104 22.05 -0.76 -3.53
CA SER A 104 21.53 -2.14 -3.49
C SER A 104 20.39 -2.28 -2.49
N LEU A 105 20.55 -1.68 -1.30
CA LEU A 105 19.52 -1.70 -0.27
C LEU A 105 18.28 -0.93 -0.70
N ILE A 106 18.43 0.27 -1.27
CA ILE A 106 17.30 1.06 -1.77
C ILE A 106 16.54 0.29 -2.87
N ALA A 107 17.26 -0.33 -3.80
CA ALA A 107 16.67 -1.11 -4.88
C ALA A 107 15.81 -2.27 -4.36
N MET A 108 16.16 -2.88 -3.22
CA MET A 108 15.36 -3.91 -2.57
C MET A 108 14.24 -3.33 -1.69
N LEU A 109 14.49 -2.22 -1.00
CA LEU A 109 13.53 -1.62 -0.07
C LEU A 109 12.31 -1.01 -0.78
N ILE A 110 12.49 -0.38 -1.94
CA ILE A 110 11.38 0.22 -2.70
C ILE A 110 10.26 -0.80 -2.99
N PRO A 111 10.52 -1.94 -3.66
CA PRO A 111 9.46 -2.90 -3.95
C PRO A 111 8.86 -3.52 -2.68
N THR A 112 9.65 -3.72 -1.62
CA THR A 112 9.12 -4.17 -0.32
C THR A 112 8.17 -3.14 0.29
N ALA A 113 8.54 -1.86 0.29
CA ALA A 113 7.70 -0.78 0.81
C ALA A 113 6.40 -0.64 0.01
N VAL A 114 6.47 -0.75 -1.32
CA VAL A 114 5.29 -0.76 -2.20
C VAL A 114 4.38 -1.95 -1.87
N ALA A 115 4.93 -3.16 -1.70
CA ALA A 115 4.15 -4.34 -1.34
C ALA A 115 3.43 -4.16 0.02
N LEU A 116 4.13 -3.63 1.03
CA LEU A 116 3.54 -3.34 2.35
C LEU A 116 2.44 -2.27 2.27
N TRP A 117 2.66 -1.22 1.47
CA TRP A 117 1.65 -0.19 1.24
C TRP A 117 0.40 -0.75 0.57
N LEU A 118 0.56 -1.59 -0.46
CA LEU A 118 -0.55 -2.30 -1.11
C LEU A 118 -1.30 -3.22 -0.13
N MET A 119 -0.59 -3.93 0.74
CA MET A 119 -1.19 -4.78 1.77
C MET A 119 -2.02 -3.96 2.77
N SER A 120 -1.52 -2.78 3.17
CA SER A 120 -2.25 -1.85 4.02
C SER A 120 -3.57 -1.40 3.37
N ILE A 121 -3.53 -1.01 2.10
CA ILE A 121 -4.74 -0.66 1.33
C ILE A 121 -5.69 -1.85 1.28
N TRP A 122 -5.17 -3.08 1.07
CA TRP A 122 -6.01 -4.26 0.93
C TRP A 122 -6.77 -4.56 2.21
N SER A 123 -6.08 -4.48 3.35
CA SER A 123 -6.69 -4.62 4.66
C SER A 123 -7.81 -3.60 4.91
N SER A 124 -7.68 -2.38 4.36
CA SER A 124 -8.69 -1.33 4.51
C SER A 124 -9.92 -1.60 3.64
N LEU A 125 -9.74 -2.16 2.45
CA LEU A 125 -10.83 -2.51 1.54
C LEU A 125 -11.59 -3.74 2.05
N SER A 126 -10.90 -4.80 2.47
CA SER A 126 -11.54 -6.01 3.02
C SER A 126 -12.34 -5.73 4.29
N ARG A 127 -11.89 -4.77 5.12
CA ARG A 127 -12.68 -4.33 6.28
C ARG A 127 -14.02 -3.73 5.88
N ARG A 128 -14.08 -2.91 4.82
CA ARG A 128 -15.32 -2.26 4.35
C ARG A 128 -16.32 -3.27 3.77
N GLU A 129 -15.83 -4.27 3.04
CA GLU A 129 -16.65 -5.36 2.49
C GLU A 129 -17.35 -6.15 3.60
N ASN A 130 -16.63 -6.49 4.67
CA ASN A 130 -17.18 -7.22 5.82
C ASN A 130 -18.24 -6.43 6.62
N TYR A 131 -18.16 -5.10 6.66
CA TYR A 131 -19.20 -4.30 7.29
C TYR A 131 -20.50 -4.31 6.47
N GLN A 132 -20.42 -4.18 5.14
CA GLN A 132 -21.59 -4.17 4.27
C GLN A 132 -22.37 -5.49 4.32
N LEU A 133 -21.67 -6.63 4.33
CA LEU A 133 -22.29 -7.96 4.41
C LEU A 133 -23.00 -8.21 5.75
N ARG A 134 -22.60 -7.54 6.83
CA ARG A 134 -23.23 -7.70 8.16
C ARG A 134 -24.56 -6.97 8.33
N PHE A 135 -24.86 -5.97 7.50
CA PHE A 135 -26.12 -5.19 7.59
C PHE A 135 -27.19 -5.67 6.60
N HIS A 136 -26.89 -6.68 5.79
CA HIS A 136 -27.83 -7.28 4.83
C HIS A 136 -28.36 -8.66 5.26
N HIS A 137 -28.13 -9.06 6.51
CA HIS A 137 -28.73 -10.22 7.17
C HIS A 137 -29.62 -9.77 8.33
#